data_AF-A0A7K2Y9M1-F1
#
_entry.id   AF-A0A7K2Y9M1-F1
#
_cell.length_a   1.000
_cell.length_b   1.000
_cell.length_c   1.000
_cell.angle_alpha   90.00
_cell.angle_beta   90.00
_cell.angle_gamma   90.00
#
_symmetry.space_group_name_H-M   'P 1'
#
loop_
_entity.id
_entity.type
_entity.pdbx_description
1 polymer ?
#
loop_
_entity_poly.entity_id
_entity_poly.type
_entity_poly.pdbx_seq_one_letter_code
_entity_poly.pdbx_strand_id
1 'polypeptide(L)'
;MWWYVAGLFREVACLAPPSEALAHRLRLSIEHGWEELSEVDVAVVQIRGIHFALYRLNTSLLKGTIVCVLKDTEGDEAAINTPLTALGIGPDAVTYRGSARSGEAQ
;
A
#
# COMPACT_ATOMS: atom_id res chain seq x y z
N MET A 1 1.56 12.53 -10.67
CA MET A 1 2.14 13.08 -9.43
C MET A 1 2.93 12.03 -8.66
N TRP A 2 2.40 10.80 -8.56
CA TRP A 2 3.04 9.66 -7.88
C TRP A 2 4.55 9.50 -8.08
N TRP A 3 5.05 9.48 -9.32
CA TRP A 3 6.47 9.31 -9.64
C TRP A 3 7.43 10.27 -8.90
N TYR A 4 6.95 11.47 -8.51
CA TYR A 4 7.74 12.46 -7.79
C TYR A 4 7.79 12.18 -6.28
N VAL A 5 6.74 11.58 -5.71
CA VAL A 5 6.57 11.39 -4.26
C VAL A 5 6.77 9.94 -3.81
N ALA A 6 6.77 8.96 -4.72
CA ALA A 6 6.91 7.54 -4.39
C ALA A 6 8.15 7.25 -3.54
N GLY A 7 9.26 7.97 -3.80
CA GLY A 7 10.50 7.86 -3.02
C GLY A 7 10.40 8.29 -1.55
N LEU A 8 9.31 8.93 -1.11
CA LEU A 8 9.05 9.27 0.29
C LEU A 8 8.43 8.09 1.07
N PHE A 9 7.88 7.12 0.36
CA PHE A 9 7.18 5.99 0.93
C PHE A 9 8.09 4.75 1.03
N ARG A 10 7.77 3.87 1.97
CA ARG A 10 8.36 2.54 2.12
C ARG A 10 7.24 1.50 2.26
N GLU A 11 7.45 0.37 1.63
CA GLU A 11 6.54 -0.77 1.68
C GLU A 11 6.55 -1.43 3.06
N VAL A 12 5.36 -1.77 3.56
CA VAL A 12 5.18 -2.46 4.85
C VAL A 12 4.40 -3.77 4.70
N ALA A 13 3.53 -3.88 3.70
CA ALA A 13 2.77 -5.11 3.46
C ALA A 13 2.13 -5.12 2.08
N CYS A 14 1.62 -6.29 1.69
CA CYS A 14 0.64 -6.44 0.63
C CYS A 14 -0.66 -7.03 1.19
N LEU A 15 -1.79 -6.49 0.74
CA LEU A 15 -3.13 -6.94 1.09
C LEU A 15 -3.74 -7.71 -0.08
N ALA A 16 -4.41 -8.83 0.22
CA ALA A 16 -5.07 -9.67 -0.78
C ALA A 16 -6.16 -8.94 -1.59
N PRO A 17 -6.99 -8.05 -1.01
CA PRO A 17 -7.99 -7.32 -1.80
C PRO A 17 -7.34 -6.40 -2.83
N PRO A 18 -7.96 -6.24 -4.02
CA PRO A 18 -7.49 -5.33 -5.05
C PRO A 18 -7.68 -3.86 -4.63
N SER A 19 -6.85 -2.98 -5.19
CA SER A 19 -6.78 -1.56 -4.81
C SER A 19 -8.11 -0.84 -4.96
N GLU A 20 -8.89 -1.22 -5.96
CA GLU A 20 -10.22 -0.68 -6.27
C GLU A 20 -11.22 -0.97 -5.14
N ALA A 21 -11.16 -2.18 -4.56
CA ALA A 21 -12.02 -2.54 -3.43
C ALA A 21 -11.65 -1.76 -2.17
N LEU A 22 -10.36 -1.56 -1.92
CA LEU A 22 -9.88 -0.79 -0.77
C LEU A 22 -10.20 0.70 -0.92
N ALA A 23 -9.92 1.27 -2.08
CA ALA A 23 -10.21 2.66 -2.40
C ALA A 23 -11.71 2.95 -2.27
N HIS A 24 -12.58 2.09 -2.81
CA HIS A 24 -14.03 2.25 -2.67
C HIS A 24 -14.46 2.24 -1.20
N ARG A 25 -13.93 1.31 -0.39
CA ARG A 25 -14.29 1.19 1.04
C ARG A 25 -13.85 2.42 1.85
N LEU A 26 -12.71 3.00 1.51
CA LEU A 26 -12.17 4.22 2.11
C LEU A 26 -12.66 5.52 1.43
N ARG A 27 -13.50 5.41 0.38
CA ARG A 27 -13.98 6.52 -0.46
C ARG A 27 -12.85 7.37 -1.05
N LEU A 28 -11.79 6.71 -1.51
CA LEU A 28 -10.63 7.34 -2.13
C LEU A 28 -10.78 7.37 -3.65
N SER A 29 -10.19 8.39 -4.26
CA SER A 29 -9.94 8.42 -5.70
C SER A 29 -8.63 7.70 -6.01
N ILE A 30 -8.63 6.88 -7.06
CA ILE A 30 -7.42 6.28 -7.60
C ILE A 30 -6.83 7.23 -8.63
N GLU A 31 -5.56 7.57 -8.44
CA GLU A 31 -4.74 8.25 -9.43
C GLU A 31 -4.03 7.21 -10.30
N HIS A 32 -4.10 7.39 -11.61
CA HIS A 32 -3.32 6.62 -12.57
C HIS A 32 -2.00 7.34 -12.82
N GLY A 33 -0.88 6.64 -12.70
CA GLY A 33 0.44 7.20 -12.81
C GLY A 33 1.47 6.21 -13.35
N TRP A 34 2.73 6.54 -13.10
CA TRP A 34 3.88 5.74 -13.48
C TRP A 34 4.83 5.59 -12.29
N GLU A 35 5.40 4.41 -12.14
CA GLU A 35 6.52 4.11 -11.25
C GLU A 35 7.59 3.38 -12.09
N GLU A 36 8.77 3.98 -12.19
CA GLU A 36 9.83 3.53 -13.11
C GLU A 36 9.29 3.36 -14.55
N LEU A 37 9.18 2.12 -15.04
CA LEU A 37 8.69 1.77 -16.38
C LEU A 37 7.32 1.06 -16.34
N SER A 38 6.61 1.11 -15.21
CA SER A 38 5.32 0.46 -15.04
C SER A 38 4.22 1.46 -14.71
N GLU A 39 3.05 1.25 -15.31
CA GLU A 39 1.83 1.95 -14.87
C GLU A 39 1.46 1.52 -13.46
N VAL A 40 0.96 2.49 -12.69
CA VAL A 40 0.57 2.27 -11.30
C VAL A 40 -0.76 2.96 -11.02
N ASP A 41 -1.64 2.21 -10.37
CA ASP A 41 -2.87 2.72 -9.78
C ASP A 41 -2.58 2.97 -8.31
N VAL A 42 -2.72 4.22 -7.86
CA VAL A 42 -2.39 4.61 -6.49
C VAL A 42 -3.49 5.45 -5.84
N ALA A 43 -3.77 5.19 -4.58
CA ALA A 43 -4.57 6.03 -3.72
C ALA A 43 -3.76 6.41 -2.48
N VAL A 44 -3.76 7.70 -2.13
CA VAL A 44 -3.08 8.20 -0.93
C VAL A 44 -4.13 8.61 0.10
N VAL A 45 -3.92 8.23 1.36
CA VAL A 45 -4.84 8.51 2.46
C VAL A 45 -4.09 8.74 3.76
N GLN A 46 -4.63 9.58 4.64
CA GLN A 46 -4.16 9.69 6.01
C GLN A 46 -5.15 8.98 6.95
N ILE A 47 -4.65 8.02 7.75
CA ILE A 47 -5.45 7.29 8.73
C ILE A 47 -4.77 7.43 10.09
N ARG A 48 -5.49 7.99 11.08
CA ARG A 48 -4.97 8.21 12.45
C ARG A 48 -3.61 8.94 12.48
N GLY A 49 -3.41 9.90 11.58
CA GLY A 49 -2.18 10.69 11.51
C GLY A 49 -1.08 10.11 10.61
N ILE A 50 -1.15 8.82 10.24
CA ILE A 50 -0.18 8.16 9.38
C ILE A 50 -0.59 8.31 7.92
N HIS A 51 0.35 8.67 7.06
CA HIS A 51 0.13 8.75 5.61
C HIS A 51 0.41 7.40 4.97
N PHE A 52 -0.55 6.93 4.18
CA PHE A 52 -0.50 5.68 3.45
C PHE A 52 -0.56 5.95 1.95
N ALA A 53 0.23 5.19 1.20
CA ALA A 53 0.00 4.97 -0.21
C ALA A 53 -0.43 3.53 -0.42
N LEU A 54 -1.56 3.34 -1.09
CA LEU A 54 -2.12 2.07 -1.49
C LEU A 54 -1.96 1.98 -3.00
N TYR A 55 -1.14 1.07 -3.51
CA TYR A 55 -0.94 0.98 -4.95
C TYR A 55 -0.87 -0.43 -5.50
N ARG A 56 -1.11 -0.54 -6.80
CA ARG A 56 -0.90 -1.74 -7.61
C ARG A 56 -0.07 -1.37 -8.83
N LEU A 57 1.02 -2.11 -9.05
CA LEU A 57 1.75 -2.06 -10.32
C LEU A 57 1.00 -2.90 -11.34
N ASN A 58 0.58 -2.31 -12.45
CA ASN A 58 -0.23 -3.00 -13.48
C ASN A 58 0.52 -4.16 -14.16
N THR A 59 1.85 -4.15 -14.10
CA THR A 59 2.75 -5.19 -14.62
C THR A 59 3.05 -6.30 -13.61
N SER A 60 2.64 -6.14 -12.34
CA SER A 60 2.91 -7.14 -11.31
C SER A 60 1.96 -8.34 -11.43
N LEU A 61 2.49 -9.54 -11.18
CA LEU A 61 1.67 -10.75 -11.02
C LEU A 61 0.86 -10.73 -9.72
N LEU A 62 1.23 -9.85 -8.78
CA LEU A 62 0.48 -9.66 -7.54
C LEU A 62 -0.83 -8.93 -7.85
N LYS A 63 -1.94 -9.61 -7.60
CA LYS A 63 -3.30 -9.03 -7.70
C LYS A 63 -3.70 -8.21 -6.48
N GLY A 64 -2.87 -8.23 -5.43
CA GLY A 64 -3.09 -7.52 -4.19
C GLY A 64 -2.71 -6.04 -4.26
N THR A 65 -2.95 -5.35 -3.16
CA THR A 65 -2.61 -3.93 -2.98
C THR A 65 -1.37 -3.81 -2.10
N ILE A 66 -0.34 -3.16 -2.61
CA ILE A 66 0.84 -2.81 -1.84
C ILE A 66 0.49 -1.63 -0.93
N VAL A 67 0.86 -1.77 0.34
CA VAL A 67 0.66 -0.75 1.38
C VAL A 67 2.02 -0.18 1.75
N CYS A 68 2.14 1.13 1.60
CA CYS A 68 3.31 1.88 1.99
C CYS A 68 2.96 2.98 2.99
N VAL A 69 3.94 3.32 3.82
CA VAL A 69 3.91 4.47 4.73
C VAL A 69 5.09 5.41 4.45
N LEU A 70 5.06 6.63 4.97
CA LEU A 70 6.23 7.50 4.90
C LEU A 70 7.44 6.84 5.58
N LYS A 71 8.63 7.07 5.05
CA LYS A 71 9.88 6.43 5.52
C LYS A 71 10.20 6.69 6.99
N ASP A 72 9.77 7.81 7.54
CA ASP A 72 9.95 8.22 8.93
C ASP A 72 8.89 7.63 9.88
N THR A 73 7.88 6.92 9.36
CA THR A 73 6.87 6.26 10.19
C THR A 73 7.49 5.07 10.91
N GLU A 74 7.46 5.10 12.24
CA GLU A 74 7.92 4.00 13.10
C GLU A 74 6.85 2.92 13.31
N GLY A 75 7.28 1.69 13.60
CA GLY A 75 6.40 0.60 14.04
C GLY A 75 5.58 -0.06 12.92
N ASP A 76 6.23 -0.92 12.13
CA ASP A 76 5.63 -1.60 10.97
C ASP A 76 4.34 -2.35 11.30
N GLU A 77 4.29 -3.05 12.44
CA GLU A 77 3.06 -3.75 12.86
C GLU A 77 1.90 -2.78 13.15
N ALA A 78 2.17 -1.63 13.76
CA ALA A 78 1.14 -0.61 13.99
C ALA A 78 0.69 0.03 12.66
N ALA A 79 1.66 0.25 11.76
CA ALA A 79 1.40 0.74 10.41
C ALA A 79 0.54 -0.23 9.59
N ILE A 80 0.74 -1.55 9.69
CA ILE A 80 -0.07 -2.56 9.00
C ILE A 80 -1.46 -2.69 9.64
N ASN A 81 -1.55 -2.71 10.97
CA ASN A 81 -2.82 -2.88 11.69
C ASN A 81 -3.78 -1.69 11.52
N THR A 82 -3.25 -0.49 11.28
CA THR A 82 -4.04 0.73 11.09
C THR A 82 -4.99 0.66 9.88
N PRO A 83 -4.53 0.39 8.64
CA PRO A 83 -5.39 0.24 7.48
C PRO A 83 -6.30 -0.99 7.62
N LEU A 84 -5.83 -2.11 8.17
CA LEU A 84 -6.69 -3.29 8.41
C LEU A 84 -7.91 -2.93 9.28
N THR A 85 -7.68 -2.22 10.38
CA THR A 85 -8.72 -1.75 11.28
C THR A 85 -9.67 -0.77 10.60
N ALA A 86 -9.13 0.22 9.86
CA ALA A 86 -9.94 1.20 9.15
C ALA A 86 -10.79 0.57 8.03
N LEU A 87 -10.24 -0.45 7.38
CA LEU A 87 -10.91 -1.24 6.36
C LEU A 87 -11.83 -2.30 6.97
N GLY A 88 -11.81 -2.57 8.27
CA GLY A 88 -12.57 -3.65 8.88
C GLY A 88 -12.31 -5.01 8.22
N ILE A 89 -11.05 -5.30 7.93
CA ILE A 89 -10.56 -6.59 7.40
C ILE A 89 -9.57 -7.21 8.39
N GLY A 90 -9.54 -8.54 8.44
CA GLY A 90 -8.69 -9.28 9.36
C GLY A 90 -7.24 -9.36 8.90
N PRO A 91 -6.33 -9.82 9.78
CA PRO A 91 -4.91 -10.01 9.47
C PRO A 91 -4.66 -11.10 8.42
N ASP A 92 -5.63 -11.99 8.20
CA ASP A 92 -5.64 -12.99 7.12
C ASP A 92 -5.68 -12.37 5.71
N ALA A 93 -6.03 -11.09 5.61
CA ALA A 93 -5.95 -10.34 4.37
C ALA A 93 -4.50 -9.94 4.00
N VAL A 94 -3.51 -10.09 4.88
CA VAL A 94 -2.11 -9.76 4.59
C VAL A 94 -1.46 -10.94 3.85
N THR A 95 -1.00 -10.71 2.62
CA THR A 95 -0.34 -11.75 1.80
C THR A 95 1.15 -11.85 2.10
N TYR A 96 1.81 -10.72 2.38
CA TYR A 96 3.16 -10.68 2.94
C TYR A 96 3.40 -9.38 3.71
N ARG A 97 4.43 -9.41 4.57
CA ARG A 97 4.91 -8.27 5.36
C ARG A 97 6.31 -7.85 4.88
N GLY A 98 6.63 -6.58 5.04
CA GLY A 98 7.90 -5.99 4.61
C GLY A 98 7.92 -5.61 3.13
N SER A 99 9.11 -5.30 2.61
CA SER A 99 9.33 -4.95 1.21
C SER A 99 9.65 -6.19 0.39
N ALA A 100 8.94 -6.42 -0.71
CA ALA A 100 9.28 -7.48 -1.67
C ALA A 100 10.68 -7.29 -2.30
N ARG A 101 11.26 -6.08 -2.25
CA ARG A 101 12.65 -5.81 -2.67
C ARG A 101 13.68 -6.24 -1.63
N SER A 102 13.29 -6.41 -0.36
CA SER A 102 14.15 -7.03 0.66
C SER A 102 13.97 -8.53 0.53
N GLY A 103 14.86 -9.18 -0.21
CA GLY A 103 14.87 -10.64 -0.38
C GLY A 103 15.22 -11.38 0.90
N GLU A 104 14.41 -11.21 1.95
CA GLU A 104 14.40 -12.04 3.15
C GLU A 104 12.98 -12.58 3.30
N ALA A 105 12.69 -13.57 2.46
CA ALA A 105 11.73 -14.59 2.85
C ALA A 105 12.25 -15.23 4.14
N GLN A 106 11.48 -15.10 5.22
CA GLN A 106 11.60 -16.00 6.37
C GLN A 106 10.95 -17.34 6.04
#